data_AF-A0A7C9GQU0-F1
#
_entry.id   AF-A0A7C9GQU0-F1
#
_cell.length_a   1.000
_cell.length_b   1.000
_cell.length_c   1.000
_cell.angle_alpha   90.00
_cell.angle_beta   90.00
_cell.angle_gamma   90.00
#
_symmetry.space_group_name_H-M   'P 1'
#
loop_
_entity.id
_entity.type
_entity.pdbx_description
1 polymer ?
#
loop_
_entity_poly.entity_id
_entity_poly.type
_entity_poly.pdbx_seq_one_letter_code
_entity_poly.pdbx_strand_id
1 'polypeptide(L)'
;MATTRLDLRLDEDIKAKAEKASALLGMKSLTEYVVHLMQRDANQVISEYERMTIKGDIFDHFVNACEQAKKPNKALLNAVAFTKEQEVK
;
A
#
# COMPACT_ATOMS: atom_id res chain seq x y z
N MET A 1 15.20 14.87 0.92
CA MET A 1 15.33 13.42 0.65
C MET A 1 16.26 13.24 -0.54
N ALA A 2 17.01 12.14 -0.61
CA ALA A 2 17.87 11.87 -1.77
C ALA A 2 17.00 11.67 -3.02
N THR A 3 17.28 12.44 -4.07
CA THR A 3 16.56 12.33 -5.35
C THR A 3 17.05 11.10 -6.10
N THR A 4 16.14 10.22 -6.48
CA THR A 4 16.42 9.05 -7.33
C THR A 4 15.81 9.26 -8.72
N ARG A 5 16.37 8.61 -9.74
CA ARG A 5 15.95 8.77 -11.13
C ARG A 5 15.04 7.63 -11.58
N LEU A 6 14.02 7.96 -12.36
CA LEU A 6 13.19 7.02 -13.10
C LEU A 6 13.37 7.31 -14.59
N ASP A 7 13.84 6.32 -15.35
CA ASP A 7 13.98 6.39 -16.80
C ASP A 7 12.73 5.74 -17.45
N LEU A 8 12.00 6.49 -18.27
CA LEU A 8 10.70 6.08 -18.83
C LEU A 8 10.68 6.24 -20.36
N ARG A 9 10.10 5.27 -21.06
CA ARG A 9 9.75 5.37 -22.48
C ARG A 9 8.25 5.58 -22.60
N LEU A 10 7.85 6.54 -23.43
CA LEU A 10 6.45 6.88 -23.67
C LEU A 10 6.21 6.96 -25.17
N ASP A 11 5.04 6.51 -25.59
CA ASP A 11 4.53 6.81 -26.90
C ASP A 11 4.29 8.32 -27.04
N GLU A 12 4.43 8.83 -28.26
CA GLU A 12 4.33 10.27 -28.56
C GLU A 12 2.96 10.85 -28.16
N ASP A 13 1.87 10.13 -28.44
CA ASP A 13 0.52 10.55 -28.08
C ASP A 13 0.33 10.64 -26.56
N ILE A 14 0.88 9.69 -25.80
CA ILE A 14 0.82 9.70 -24.33
C ILE A 14 1.59 10.90 -23.79
N LYS A 15 2.77 11.16 -24.33
CA LYS A 15 3.59 12.32 -23.95
C LYS A 15 2.84 13.63 -24.22
N ALA A 16 2.29 13.81 -25.42
CA ALA A 16 1.56 15.03 -25.78
C ALA A 16 0.33 15.28 -24.88
N LYS A 17 -0.41 14.22 -24.54
CA LYS A 17 -1.54 14.31 -23.59
C LYS A 17 -1.09 14.71 -22.18
N ALA A 18 0.00 14.12 -21.69
CA ALA A 18 0.53 14.42 -20.37
C ALA A 18 1.08 15.86 -20.29
N GLU A 19 1.76 16.33 -21.33
CA GLU A 19 2.23 17.73 -21.44
C GLU A 19 1.04 18.69 -21.42
N LYS A 20 0.01 18.45 -22.23
CA LYS A 20 -1.22 19.26 -22.23
C LYS A 20 -1.89 19.29 -20.86
N ALA A 21 -2.01 18.13 -20.20
CA ALA A 21 -2.59 18.05 -18.86
C ALA A 21 -1.76 18.84 -17.84
N SER A 22 -0.43 18.72 -17.87
CA SER A 22 0.47 19.47 -16.98
C SER A 22 0.31 20.98 -17.14
N ALA A 23 0.20 21.47 -18.39
CA ALA A 23 -0.01 22.89 -18.69
C ALA A 23 -1.38 23.39 -18.21
N LEU A 24 -2.45 22.62 -18.43
CA LEU A 24 -3.81 22.96 -17.98
C LEU A 24 -3.92 23.02 -16.44
N LEU A 25 -3.16 22.19 -15.73
CA LEU A 25 -3.10 22.19 -14.27
C LEU A 25 -2.14 23.26 -13.69
N GLY A 26 -1.46 24.03 -14.54
CA GLY A 26 -0.50 25.05 -14.11
C GLY A 26 0.77 24.49 -13.49
N MET A 27 1.11 23.23 -13.80
CA MET A 27 2.34 22.60 -13.31
C MET A 27 3.56 23.12 -14.09
N LYS A 28 4.72 23.15 -13.43
CA LYS A 28 5.95 23.73 -13.96
C LYS A 28 6.62 22.84 -15.01
N SER A 29 6.35 21.54 -15.00
CA SER A 29 6.95 20.59 -15.93
C SER A 29 6.15 19.29 -16.04
N LEU A 30 6.41 18.54 -17.12
CA LEU A 30 5.94 17.16 -17.28
C LEU A 30 6.43 16.26 -16.14
N THR A 31 7.66 16.45 -15.65
CA THR A 31 8.21 15.68 -14.54
C THR A 31 7.40 15.88 -13.25
N GLU A 32 7.02 17.13 -12.94
CA GLU A 32 6.18 17.43 -11.78
C GLU A 32 4.82 16.74 -11.88
N TYR A 33 4.21 16.75 -13.07
CA TYR A 33 2.96 16.06 -13.34
C TYR A 33 3.06 14.54 -13.14
N VAL A 34 4.10 13.91 -13.69
CA VAL A 34 4.32 12.46 -13.56
C VAL A 34 4.57 12.07 -12.12
N VAL A 35 5.42 12.81 -11.39
CA VAL A 35 5.69 12.54 -9.96
C VAL A 35 4.42 12.69 -9.12
N HIS A 36 3.63 13.74 -9.37
CA HIS A 36 2.36 13.93 -8.68
C HIS A 36 1.37 12.78 -8.93
N LEU A 37 1.24 12.35 -10.19
CA LEU A 37 0.36 11.24 -10.57
C LEU A 37 0.81 9.94 -9.89
N MET A 38 2.12 9.63 -9.96
CA MET A 38 2.71 8.44 -9.32
C MET A 38 2.49 8.43 -7.82
N GLN A 39 2.69 9.58 -7.15
CA GLN A 39 2.49 9.67 -5.71
C GLN A 39 1.03 9.42 -5.33
N ARG A 40 0.08 10.02 -6.07
CA ARG A 40 -1.35 9.82 -5.84
C ARG A 40 -1.75 8.36 -6.03
N ASP A 41 -1.34 7.76 -7.14
CA ASP A 41 -1.65 6.38 -7.49
C ASP A 41 -1.05 5.40 -6.49
N ALA A 42 0.24 5.54 -6.16
CA ALA A 42 0.91 4.70 -5.17
C ALA A 42 0.21 4.76 -3.81
N ASN A 43 -0.16 5.96 -3.33
CA ASN A 43 -0.90 6.10 -2.07
C ASN A 43 -2.26 5.41 -2.11
N GLN A 44 -2.97 5.50 -3.24
CA GLN A 44 -4.25 4.84 -3.42
C GLN A 44 -4.10 3.31 -3.39
N VAL A 45 -3.19 2.77 -4.20
CA VAL A 45 -2.92 1.32 -4.27
C VAL A 45 -2.48 0.78 -2.91
N ILE A 46 -1.53 1.43 -2.24
CA ILE A 46 -1.09 1.02 -0.89
C ILE A 46 -2.29 1.03 0.07
N SER A 47 -3.10 2.08 0.06
CA SER A 47 -4.30 2.15 0.89
C SER A 47 -5.29 1.04 0.59
N GLU A 48 -5.50 0.66 -0.67
CA GLU A 48 -6.43 -0.40 -1.06
C GLU A 48 -5.97 -1.78 -0.58
N TYR A 49 -4.67 -2.04 -0.58
CA TYR A 49 -4.11 -3.33 -0.17
C TYR A 49 -3.84 -3.44 1.33
N GLU A 50 -3.48 -2.34 1.99
CA GLU A 50 -3.19 -2.34 3.43
C GLU A 50 -4.42 -2.08 4.30
N ARG A 51 -5.51 -1.55 3.73
CA ARG A 51 -6.76 -1.32 4.48
C ARG A 51 -7.79 -2.36 4.12
N MET A 52 -8.25 -3.07 5.15
CA MET A 52 -9.46 -3.88 5.05
C MET A 52 -10.64 -3.03 5.54
N THR A 53 -11.61 -2.79 4.67
CA THR A 53 -12.91 -2.25 5.11
C THR A 53 -13.75 -3.40 5.61
N ILE A 54 -14.06 -3.39 6.89
CA ILE A 54 -14.81 -4.44 7.56
C ILE A 54 -16.27 -3.97 7.70
N LYS A 55 -17.24 -4.88 7.49
CA LYS A 55 -18.67 -4.57 7.72
C LYS A 55 -18.90 -4.30 9.21
N GLY A 56 -19.87 -3.43 9.54
CA GLY A 56 -20.06 -2.95 10.91
C GLY A 56 -20.22 -4.05 11.97
N ASP A 57 -20.91 -5.14 11.62
CA ASP A 57 -21.06 -6.32 12.48
C ASP A 57 -19.73 -7.02 12.78
N ILE A 58 -18.84 -7.14 11.78
CA ILE A 58 -17.52 -7.77 11.95
C ILE A 58 -16.57 -6.87 12.76
N PHE A 59 -16.73 -5.54 12.73
CA PHE A 59 -15.95 -4.64 13.59
C PHE A 59 -16.20 -4.91 15.07
N ASP A 60 -17.47 -5.03 15.47
CA ASP A 60 -17.83 -5.35 16.86
C ASP A 60 -17.33 -6.74 17.29
N HIS A 61 -17.35 -7.71 16.37
CA HIS A 61 -16.76 -9.03 16.59
C HIS A 61 -15.25 -8.96 16.79
N PHE A 62 -14.55 -8.15 16.00
CA PHE A 62 -13.11 -7.95 16.11
C PHE A 62 -12.74 -7.30 17.45
N VAL A 63 -13.42 -6.21 17.83
CA VAL A 63 -13.18 -5.52 19.11
C VAL A 63 -13.42 -6.47 20.28
N ASN A 64 -14.54 -7.21 20.29
CA ASN A 64 -14.81 -8.20 21.33
C ASN A 64 -13.73 -9.28 21.40
N ALA A 65 -13.23 -9.76 20.25
CA ALA A 65 -12.16 -10.76 20.23
C ALA A 65 -10.84 -10.23 20.82
N CYS A 66 -10.54 -8.94 20.61
CA CYS A 66 -9.39 -8.27 21.23
C CYS A 66 -9.55 -8.12 22.75
N GLU A 67 -10.71 -7.65 23.19
CA GLU A 67 -10.99 -7.41 24.62
C GLU A 67 -11.09 -8.71 25.43
N GLN A 68 -11.60 -9.78 24.81
CA GLN A 68 -11.81 -11.09 25.44
C GLN A 68 -10.77 -12.12 24.97
N ALA A 69 -9.56 -11.67 24.62
CA ALA A 69 -8.52 -12.53 24.08
C ALA A 69 -8.22 -13.74 25.00
N LYS A 70 -8.52 -14.95 24.49
CA LYS A 70 -8.28 -16.21 25.21
C LYS A 70 -6.85 -16.69 24.99
N LYS A 71 -6.39 -17.59 25.86
CA LYS A 71 -5.11 -18.28 25.67
C LYS A 71 -5.10 -19.04 24.33
N PRO A 72 -3.98 -19.03 23.59
CA PRO A 72 -3.85 -19.82 22.36
C PRO A 72 -4.13 -21.31 22.61
N ASN A 73 -4.73 -21.97 21.63
CA ASN A 73 -5.00 -23.40 21.72
C ASN A 73 -3.71 -24.23 21.61
N LYS A 74 -3.79 -25.53 21.90
CA LYS A 74 -2.64 -26.44 21.85
C LYS A 74 -1.96 -26.48 20.47
N ALA A 75 -2.73 -26.37 19.39
CA ALA A 75 -2.17 -26.38 18.03
C ALA A 75 -1.26 -25.18 17.79
N LEU A 76 -1.69 -23.97 18.20
CA LEU A 76 -0.88 -22.75 18.09
C LEU A 76 0.36 -22.81 18.99
N LEU A 77 0.24 -23.32 20.22
CA LEU A 77 1.38 -23.49 21.13
C LEU A 77 2.42 -24.46 20.58
N ASN A 78 1.98 -25.59 20.02
CA ASN A 78 2.87 -26.57 19.40
C ASN A 78 3.56 -26.01 18.16
N ALA A 79 2.86 -25.21 17.33
CA ALA A 79 3.45 -24.55 16.17
C ALA A 79 4.58 -23.59 16.58
N VAL A 80 4.38 -22.80 17.65
CA VAL A 80 5.44 -21.92 18.18
C VAL A 80 6.63 -22.71 18.71
N ALA A 81 6.40 -23.81 19.44
CA ALA A 81 7.47 -24.67 19.93
C ALA A 81 8.31 -25.24 18.78
N PHE A 82 7.64 -25.78 17.76
CA PHE A 82 8.29 -26.30 16.55
C PHE A 82 9.15 -25.24 15.84
N THR A 83 8.63 -24.01 15.63
CA THR A 83 9.40 -22.97 14.94
C THR A 83 10.62 -22.49 15.76
N LYS A 84 10.52 -22.46 17.09
CA LYS A 84 11.64 -22.10 17.97
C LYS A 84 12.73 -23.17 17.99
N GLU A 85 12.35 -24.44 17.94
CA GLU A 85 13.28 -25.58 17.85
C GLU A 85 14.02 -25.61 16.51
N GLN A 86 13.45 -25.01 15.46
CA GLN A 86 14.00 -25.02 14.09
C GLN A 86 15.00 -23.88 13.80
N GLU A 87 15.26 -22.92 14.70
CA GLU A 87 16.08 -21.70 14.47
C GLU A 87 16.00 -21.17 13.02
N VAL A 88 14.79 -21.02 12.48
CA VAL A 88 14.63 -20.42 11.15
C VAL A 88 14.93 -18.93 11.28
N LYS A 89 16.17 -18.55 10.97
CA LYS A 89 16.58 -17.16 10.69
C LYS A 89 15.96 -16.68 9.39
#